data_AF-A0A953Z0I7-F1
#
_entry.id   AF-A0A953Z0I7-F1
#
_cell.length_a   1.000
_cell.length_b   1.000
_cell.length_c   1.000
_cell.angle_alpha   90.00
_cell.angle_beta   90.00
_cell.angle_gamma   90.00
#
_symmetry.space_group_name_H-M   'P 1'
#
loop_
_entity.id
_entity.type
_entity.pdbx_description
1 polymer ?
#
loop_
_entity_poly.entity_id
_entity_poly.type
_entity_poly.pdbx_seq_one_letter_code
_entity_poly.pdbx_strand_id
1 'polypeptide(L)'
;MGFFKSKEQKRLERDMEIKRAISKVKRQITELEKSEQEWLAKAKRAKQINSPEQLEFMRKSLKATAFQRRMLERQLLTIEAAKQMKDQAESHMIFAQTMGTVSESIADIYNATDLEKTQINFQQAMQRAESMSQRMDLFLDMSKDTLFTAESSMGEELVSDDEIDEMIGLAPSARKARTRDELDREIAEELGELDEEEKAEVERRG
;
A
#
# COMPACT_ATOMS: atom_id res chain seq x y z
N MET A 1 27.86 32.05 -4.02
CA MET A 1 26.48 32.54 -4.21
C MET A 1 25.73 31.56 -5.09
N GLY A 2 24.44 31.37 -4.82
CA GLY A 2 23.67 30.14 -5.07
C GLY A 2 23.66 29.61 -6.51
N PHE A 3 24.09 28.35 -6.64
CA PHE A 3 23.80 27.52 -7.82
C PHE A 3 22.34 27.03 -7.73
N PHE A 4 21.43 27.72 -8.42
CA PHE A 4 20.09 27.18 -8.66
C PHE A 4 20.21 25.97 -9.59
N LYS A 5 19.91 24.77 -9.08
CA LYS A 5 19.86 23.54 -9.88
C LYS A 5 18.76 23.63 -10.94
N SER A 6 19.02 23.12 -12.15
CA SER A 6 18.02 23.08 -13.23
C SER A 6 16.84 22.18 -12.87
N LYS A 7 15.67 22.39 -13.49
CA LYS A 7 14.48 21.52 -13.30
C LYS A 7 14.83 20.05 -13.55
N GLU A 8 15.65 19.79 -14.56
CA GLU A 8 16.11 18.45 -14.94
C GLU A 8 17.06 17.84 -13.90
N GLN A 9 18.00 18.62 -13.36
CA GLN A 9 18.88 18.17 -12.26
C GLN A 9 18.07 17.80 -11.01
N LYS A 10 17.06 18.60 -10.65
CA LYS A 10 16.17 18.30 -9.51
C LYS A 10 15.35 17.02 -9.75
N ARG A 11 14.86 16.79 -10.97
CA ARG A 11 14.14 15.58 -11.35
C ARG A 11 15.02 14.34 -11.20
N LEU A 12 16.24 14.39 -11.75
CA LEU A 12 17.21 13.28 -11.65
C LEU A 12 17.61 12.97 -10.20
N GLU A 13 17.81 13.99 -9.36
CA GLU A 13 18.09 13.80 -7.94
C GLU A 13 16.93 13.10 -7.22
N ARG A 14 15.70 13.55 -7.46
CA ARG A 14 14.49 12.92 -6.89
C ARG A 14 14.33 11.47 -7.32
N ASP A 15 14.57 11.17 -8.59
CA ASP A 15 14.49 9.79 -9.09
C ASP A 15 15.55 8.90 -8.46
N MET A 16 16.76 9.42 -8.25
CA MET A 16 17.81 8.70 -7.52
C MET A 16 17.41 8.47 -6.06
N GLU A 17 16.82 9.46 -5.40
CA GLU A 17 16.33 9.32 -4.01
C GLU A 17 15.22 8.27 -3.89
N ILE A 18 14.25 8.27 -4.79
CA ILE A 18 13.18 7.25 -4.84
C ILE A 18 13.79 5.86 -5.02
N LYS A 19 14.73 5.70 -5.97
CA LYS A 19 15.44 4.42 -6.19
C LYS A 19 16.22 3.97 -4.95
N ARG A 20 16.87 4.90 -4.24
CA ARG A 20 17.59 4.60 -2.98
C ARG A 20 16.62 4.20 -1.87
N ALA A 21 15.49 4.88 -1.72
CA ALA A 21 14.46 4.56 -0.74
C ALA A 21 13.89 3.16 -0.99
N ILE A 22 13.50 2.84 -2.24
CA ILE A 22 13.05 1.50 -2.66
C ILE A 22 14.11 0.45 -2.30
N SER A 23 15.38 0.71 -2.62
CA SER A 23 16.47 -0.23 -2.33
C SER A 23 16.67 -0.44 -0.83
N LYS A 24 16.51 0.60 -0.01
CA LYS A 24 16.61 0.51 1.45
C LYS A 24 15.47 -0.32 2.03
N VAL A 25 14.23 -0.07 1.59
CA VAL A 25 13.05 -0.84 2.01
C VAL A 25 13.19 -2.32 1.63
N LYS A 26 13.63 -2.62 0.41
CA LYS A 26 13.89 -4.01 -0.03
C LYS A 26 14.91 -4.72 0.86
N ARG A 27 16.00 -4.06 1.22
CA ARG A 27 17.00 -4.63 2.15
C ARG A 27 16.40 -4.90 3.53
N GLN A 28 15.63 -3.96 4.06
CA GLN A 28 14.97 -4.11 5.36
C GLN A 28 13.95 -5.26 5.35
N ILE A 29 13.19 -5.44 4.27
CA ILE A 29 12.28 -6.59 4.09
C ILE A 29 13.08 -7.89 4.17
N THR A 30 14.19 -8.00 3.43
CA THR A 30 15.04 -9.21 3.46
C THR A 30 15.66 -9.48 4.84
N GLU A 31 15.99 -8.43 5.60
CA GLU A 31 16.46 -8.57 6.99
C GLU A 31 15.35 -9.05 7.93
N LEU A 32 14.13 -8.56 7.75
CA LEU A 32 12.95 -9.01 8.50
C LEU A 32 12.56 -10.45 8.14
N GLU A 33 12.63 -10.86 6.88
CA GLU A 33 12.42 -12.26 6.45
C GLU A 33 13.37 -13.22 7.16
N LYS A 34 14.66 -12.87 7.23
CA LYS A 34 15.66 -13.68 7.95
C LYS A 34 15.33 -13.73 9.44
N SER A 35 15.01 -12.58 10.04
CA SER A 35 14.65 -12.48 11.45
C SER A 35 13.39 -13.31 11.78
N GLU A 36 12.38 -13.28 10.90
CA GLU A 36 11.16 -14.07 10.98
C GLU A 36 11.47 -15.57 10.99
N GLN A 37 12.33 -16.04 10.08
CA GLN A 37 12.77 -17.44 10.05
C GLN A 37 13.53 -17.84 11.32
N GLU A 38 14.38 -16.96 11.86
CA GLU A 38 15.08 -17.22 13.11
C GLU A 38 14.12 -17.29 14.30
N TRP A 39 13.16 -16.37 14.41
CA TRP A 39 12.12 -16.40 15.44
C TRP A 39 11.29 -17.66 15.35
N LEU A 40 10.94 -18.07 14.14
CA LEU A 40 10.21 -19.31 13.90
C LEU A 40 11.00 -20.54 14.37
N ALA A 41 12.30 -20.62 14.06
CA ALA A 41 13.15 -21.69 14.53
C ALA A 41 13.26 -21.72 16.07
N LYS A 42 13.41 -20.55 16.70
CA LYS A 42 13.44 -20.40 18.17
C LYS A 42 12.11 -20.79 18.82
N ALA A 43 10.97 -20.41 18.23
CA ALA A 43 9.64 -20.79 18.70
C ALA A 43 9.41 -22.31 18.62
N LYS A 44 9.79 -22.95 17.51
CA LYS A 44 9.73 -24.41 17.37
C LYS A 44 10.59 -25.13 18.40
N ARG A 45 11.78 -24.60 18.69
CA ARG A 45 12.64 -25.14 19.75
C ARG A 45 12.05 -24.94 21.15
N ALA A 46 11.50 -23.77 21.44
CA ALA A 46 10.83 -23.48 22.72
C ALA A 46 9.67 -24.45 22.98
N LYS A 47 8.91 -24.79 21.93
CA LYS A 47 7.88 -25.82 21.95
C LYS A 47 8.46 -27.20 22.29
N GLN A 48 9.55 -27.60 21.66
CA GLN A 48 10.19 -28.92 21.88
C GLN A 48 10.71 -29.09 23.31
N ILE A 49 11.21 -28.02 23.93
CA ILE A 49 11.73 -28.05 25.31
C ILE A 49 10.64 -27.82 26.37
N ASN A 50 9.37 -27.74 25.98
CA ASN A 50 8.22 -27.47 26.86
C ASN A 50 8.40 -26.22 27.75
N SER A 51 8.93 -25.13 27.19
CA SER A 51 9.04 -23.85 27.90
C SER A 51 7.94 -22.89 27.44
N PRO A 52 6.80 -22.80 28.17
CA PRO A 52 5.64 -22.02 27.73
C PRO A 52 5.90 -20.51 27.71
N GLU A 53 6.62 -19.98 28.70
CA GLU A 53 6.97 -18.55 28.76
C GLU A 53 7.86 -18.14 27.59
N GLN A 54 8.85 -18.97 27.25
CA GLN A 54 9.72 -18.72 26.11
C GLN A 54 8.95 -18.87 24.80
N LEU A 55 8.05 -19.85 24.69
CA LEU A 55 7.21 -20.02 23.51
C LEU A 55 6.31 -18.79 23.27
N GLU A 56 5.68 -18.26 24.32
CA GLU A 56 4.82 -17.08 24.21
C GLU A 56 5.63 -15.84 23.79
N PHE A 57 6.81 -15.64 24.37
CA PHE A 57 7.71 -14.57 23.97
C PHE A 57 8.10 -14.67 22.48
N MET A 58 8.57 -15.84 22.05
CA MET A 58 8.96 -16.07 20.66
C MET A 58 7.78 -15.89 19.69
N ARG A 59 6.57 -16.30 20.10
CA ARG A 59 5.33 -16.09 19.34
C ARG A 59 5.04 -14.60 19.14
N LYS A 60 5.11 -13.80 20.20
CA LYS A 60 4.91 -12.34 20.15
C LYS A 60 5.96 -11.66 19.26
N SER A 61 7.23 -12.03 19.39
CA SER A 61 8.32 -11.50 18.57
C SER A 61 8.18 -11.89 17.10
N LEU A 62 7.77 -13.13 16.82
CA LEU A 62 7.48 -13.59 15.46
C LEU A 62 6.33 -12.79 14.84
N LYS A 63 5.22 -12.61 15.57
CA LYS A 63 4.07 -11.81 15.13
C LYS A 63 4.47 -10.37 14.79
N ALA A 64 5.21 -9.71 15.68
CA ALA A 64 5.66 -8.34 15.47
C ALA A 64 6.57 -8.22 14.24
N THR A 65 7.50 -9.17 14.05
CA THR A 65 8.41 -9.19 12.90
C THR A 65 7.65 -9.40 11.59
N ALA A 66 6.73 -10.37 11.55
CA ALA A 66 5.90 -10.64 10.38
C ALA A 66 4.99 -9.45 10.03
N PHE A 67 4.44 -8.78 11.05
CA PHE A 67 3.64 -7.56 10.87
C PHE A 67 4.47 -6.45 10.21
N GLN A 68 5.66 -6.18 10.75
CA GLN A 68 6.57 -5.17 10.20
C GLN A 68 6.97 -5.50 8.76
N ARG A 69 7.26 -6.77 8.45
CA ARG A 69 7.58 -7.21 7.09
C ARG A 69 6.43 -6.92 6.12
N ARG A 70 5.22 -7.41 6.43
CA ARG A 70 4.03 -7.22 5.57
C ARG A 70 3.69 -5.75 5.39
N MET A 71 3.84 -4.95 6.44
CA MET A 71 3.66 -3.51 6.36
C MET A 71 4.63 -2.88 5.35
N LEU A 72 5.93 -3.20 5.45
CA LEU A 72 6.93 -2.68 4.51
C LEU A 72 6.72 -3.18 3.09
N GLU A 73 6.27 -4.42 2.89
CA GLU A 73 5.90 -4.96 1.57
C GLU A 73 4.74 -4.17 0.94
N ARG A 74 3.68 -3.88 1.73
CA ARG A 74 2.55 -3.06 1.28
C ARG A 74 2.99 -1.63 0.94
N GLN A 75 3.86 -1.05 1.75
CA GLN A 75 4.41 0.29 1.49
C GLN A 75 5.28 0.31 0.24
N LEU A 76 6.14 -0.70 0.06
CA LEU A 76 6.98 -0.86 -1.12
C LEU A 76 6.12 -0.94 -2.38
N LEU A 77 5.06 -1.76 -2.37
CA LEU A 77 4.13 -1.88 -3.49
C LEU A 77 3.48 -0.53 -3.83
N THR A 78 3.05 0.21 -2.81
CA THR A 78 2.48 1.56 -2.99
C THR A 78 3.49 2.51 -3.64
N ILE A 79 4.75 2.52 -3.18
CA ILE A 79 5.81 3.37 -3.73
C ILE A 79 6.14 2.98 -5.17
N GLU A 80 6.23 1.68 -5.47
CA GLU A 80 6.50 1.19 -6.83
C GLU A 80 5.36 1.54 -7.79
N ALA A 81 4.11 1.41 -7.37
CA ALA A 81 2.93 1.82 -8.15
C ALA A 81 2.92 3.33 -8.40
N ALA A 82 3.18 4.14 -7.38
CA ALA A 82 3.24 5.59 -7.52
C ALA A 82 4.38 6.03 -8.45
N LYS A 83 5.55 5.38 -8.37
CA LYS A 83 6.65 5.60 -9.32
C LYS A 83 6.23 5.25 -10.75
N GLN A 84 5.58 4.12 -10.97
CA GLN A 84 5.12 3.71 -12.30
C GLN A 84 4.15 4.73 -12.90
N MET A 85 3.20 5.22 -12.11
CA MET A 85 2.26 6.25 -12.57
C MET A 85 2.97 7.58 -12.88
N LYS A 86 4.00 7.96 -12.11
CA LYS A 86 4.86 9.11 -12.43
C LYS A 86 5.56 8.91 -13.79
N ASP A 87 6.22 7.77 -13.99
CA ASP A 87 6.92 7.47 -15.25
C ASP A 87 5.96 7.53 -16.46
N GLN A 88 4.71 7.06 -16.29
CA GLN A 88 3.66 7.18 -17.31
C GLN A 88 3.27 8.63 -17.60
N ALA A 89 3.07 9.45 -16.56
CA ALA A 89 2.77 10.86 -16.74
C ALA A 89 3.91 11.59 -17.47
N GLU A 90 5.16 11.29 -17.15
CA GLU A 90 6.33 11.84 -17.84
C GLU A 90 6.41 11.40 -19.31
N SER A 91 6.11 10.13 -19.61
CA SER A 91 6.04 9.63 -20.98
C SER A 91 4.96 10.35 -21.80
N HIS A 92 3.78 10.59 -21.21
CA HIS A 92 2.72 11.37 -21.85
C HIS A 92 3.10 12.83 -22.09
N MET A 93 3.84 13.46 -21.17
CA MET A 93 4.38 14.81 -21.39
C MET A 93 5.34 14.85 -22.59
N ILE A 94 6.29 13.91 -22.67
CA ILE A 94 7.25 13.83 -23.79
C ILE A 94 6.52 13.61 -25.11
N PHE A 95 5.52 12.72 -25.12
CA PHE A 95 4.70 12.47 -26.30
C PHE A 95 3.94 13.73 -26.75
N ALA A 96 3.26 14.42 -25.83
CA ALA A 96 2.55 15.65 -26.13
C ALA A 96 3.49 16.76 -26.64
N GLN A 97 4.68 16.89 -26.06
CA GLN A 97 5.70 17.84 -26.51
C GLN A 97 6.17 17.53 -27.95
N THR A 98 6.44 16.27 -28.25
CA THR A 98 6.85 15.82 -29.59
C THR A 98 5.75 16.10 -30.62
N MET A 99 4.50 15.78 -30.28
CA MET A 99 3.34 16.06 -31.14
C MET A 99 3.13 17.56 -31.37
N GLY A 100 3.40 18.40 -30.36
CA GLY A 100 3.39 19.86 -30.50
C GLY A 100 4.40 20.32 -31.55
N THR A 101 5.66 19.89 -31.45
CA THR A 101 6.72 20.24 -32.42
C THR A 101 6.40 19.76 -33.83
N VAL A 102 5.85 18.55 -33.98
CA VAL A 102 5.42 18.03 -35.28
C VAL A 102 4.26 18.86 -35.85
N SER A 103 3.29 19.24 -35.01
CA SER A 103 2.14 20.04 -35.42
C SER A 103 2.54 21.46 -35.86
N GLU A 104 3.48 22.09 -35.15
CA GLU A 104 4.08 23.38 -35.54
C GLU A 104 4.79 23.28 -36.89
N SER A 105 5.61 22.24 -37.07
CA SER A 105 6.32 22.01 -38.34
C SER A 105 5.35 21.81 -39.52
N ILE A 106 4.21 21.15 -39.30
CA ILE A 106 3.17 20.97 -40.33
C ILE A 106 2.44 22.30 -40.60
N ALA A 107 2.15 23.08 -39.56
CA ALA A 107 1.48 24.38 -39.69
C ALA A 107 2.31 25.36 -40.52
N ASP A 108 3.61 25.42 -40.29
CA ASP A 108 4.55 26.27 -41.03
C ASP A 108 4.57 25.94 -42.53
N ILE A 109 4.35 24.67 -42.90
CA ILE A 109 4.33 24.21 -44.29
C ILE A 109 2.96 24.45 -44.96
N TYR A 110 1.85 24.26 -44.23
CA TYR A 110 0.51 24.18 -44.82
C TYR A 110 -0.43 25.34 -44.48
N ASN A 111 -0.03 26.29 -43.62
CA ASN A 111 -0.78 27.51 -43.25
C ASN A 111 -2.27 27.24 -42.91
N ALA A 112 -2.54 26.13 -42.20
CA ALA A 112 -3.87 25.60 -41.98
C ALA A 112 -4.51 26.09 -40.66
N THR A 113 -5.72 26.61 -40.74
CA THR A 113 -6.45 27.32 -39.66
C THR A 113 -6.93 26.42 -38.51
N ASP A 114 -6.95 25.08 -38.67
CA ASP A 114 -7.44 24.14 -37.64
C ASP A 114 -6.32 23.63 -36.71
N LEU A 115 -5.06 23.95 -37.02
CA LEU A 115 -3.90 23.58 -36.22
C LEU A 115 -3.78 24.43 -34.94
N GLU A 116 -4.34 25.64 -34.92
CA GLU A 116 -4.32 26.53 -33.74
C GLU A 116 -5.15 25.95 -32.58
N LYS A 117 -6.36 25.45 -32.84
CA LYS A 117 -7.17 24.74 -31.83
C LYS A 117 -6.50 23.47 -31.33
N THR A 118 -5.82 22.78 -32.24
CA THR A 118 -5.05 21.57 -31.94
C THR A 118 -3.89 21.91 -31.00
N GLN A 119 -3.16 23.00 -31.27
CA GLN A 119 -2.07 23.52 -30.43
C GLN A 119 -2.56 23.90 -29.03
N ILE A 120 -3.71 24.58 -28.91
CA ILE A 120 -4.30 24.95 -27.60
C ILE A 120 -4.67 23.69 -26.78
N ASN A 121 -5.32 22.71 -27.41
CA ASN A 121 -5.68 21.46 -26.73
C ASN A 121 -4.43 20.69 -26.27
N PHE A 122 -3.36 20.69 -27.07
CA PHE A 122 -2.07 20.11 -26.68
C PHE A 122 -1.42 20.86 -25.51
N GLN A 123 -1.39 22.19 -25.54
CA GLN A 123 -0.86 22.99 -24.43
C GLN A 123 -1.62 22.75 -23.13
N GLN A 124 -2.95 22.64 -23.17
CA GLN A 124 -3.77 22.31 -22.00
C GLN A 124 -3.49 20.89 -21.47
N ALA A 125 -3.32 19.91 -22.36
CA ALA A 125 -2.96 18.55 -21.97
C ALA A 125 -1.57 18.49 -21.31
N MET A 126 -0.60 19.24 -21.85
CA MET A 126 0.74 19.37 -21.26
C MET A 126 0.70 20.00 -19.86
N GLN A 127 -0.05 21.08 -19.67
CA GLN A 127 -0.19 21.72 -18.36
C GLN A 127 -0.83 20.78 -17.32
N ARG A 128 -1.86 20.03 -17.70
CA ARG A 128 -2.48 19.03 -16.81
C ARG A 128 -1.51 17.92 -16.44
N ALA A 129 -0.75 17.41 -17.41
CA ALA A 129 0.25 16.37 -17.17
C ALA A 129 1.41 16.86 -16.27
N GLU A 130 1.89 18.10 -16.46
CA GLU A 130 2.89 18.72 -15.59
C GLU A 130 2.36 18.85 -14.16
N SER A 131 1.11 19.30 -13.99
CA SER A 131 0.48 19.40 -12.68
C SER A 131 0.31 18.04 -11.99
N MET A 132 0.00 16.99 -12.76
CA MET A 132 -0.12 15.63 -12.24
C MET A 132 1.24 15.09 -11.79
N SER A 133 2.28 15.25 -12.61
CA SER A 133 3.65 14.85 -12.27
C SER A 133 4.14 15.54 -11.00
N GLN A 134 3.86 16.85 -10.83
CA GLN A 134 4.23 17.60 -9.63
C GLN A 134 3.48 17.14 -8.37
N ARG A 135 2.18 16.83 -8.50
CA ARG A 135 1.37 16.27 -7.39
C ARG A 135 1.88 14.90 -6.99
N MET A 136 2.28 14.08 -7.95
CA MET A 136 2.85 12.75 -7.69
C MET A 136 4.20 12.83 -6.98
N ASP A 137 5.06 13.76 -7.41
CA ASP A 137 6.32 14.05 -6.72
C ASP A 137 6.09 14.45 -5.26
N LEU A 138 5.11 15.34 -5.00
CA LEU A 138 4.75 15.76 -3.65
C LEU A 138 4.19 14.59 -2.82
N PHE A 139 3.31 13.78 -3.41
CA PHE A 139 2.78 12.58 -2.75
C PHE A 139 3.89 11.60 -2.38
N LEU A 140 4.81 11.33 -3.30
CA LEU A 140 5.96 10.47 -3.06
C LEU A 140 6.83 11.02 -1.93
N ASP A 141 7.08 12.33 -1.88
CA ASP A 141 7.85 12.95 -0.80
C ASP A 141 7.15 12.87 0.54
N MET A 142 5.87 13.25 0.61
CA MET A 142 5.08 13.15 1.83
C MET A 142 4.92 11.71 2.31
N SER A 143 4.79 10.77 1.38
CA SER A 143 4.68 9.35 1.69
C SER A 143 5.97 8.80 2.27
N LYS A 144 7.15 9.30 1.89
CA LYS A 144 8.40 8.94 2.60
C LYS A 144 8.25 9.30 4.07
N ASP A 145 7.94 10.55 4.37
CA ASP A 145 7.92 11.02 5.76
C ASP A 145 6.83 10.36 6.60
N THR A 146 5.63 10.17 6.03
CA THR A 146 4.48 9.58 6.75
C THR A 146 4.47 8.06 6.78
N LEU A 147 4.89 7.36 5.71
CA LEU A 147 4.94 5.89 5.73
C LEU A 147 6.04 5.36 6.65
N PHE A 148 7.14 6.10 6.84
CA PHE A 148 8.20 5.71 7.78
C PHE A 148 7.89 6.08 9.24
N THR A 149 6.86 6.88 9.54
CA THR A 149 6.48 7.26 10.92
C THR A 149 5.11 6.75 11.38
N ALA A 150 4.22 6.33 10.48
CA ALA A 150 2.91 5.81 10.82
C ALA A 150 2.96 4.32 11.24
N GLU A 151 3.59 4.03 12.37
CA GLU A 151 3.64 2.68 12.96
C GLU A 151 2.31 2.24 13.62
N SER A 152 1.29 3.10 13.72
CA SER A 152 0.26 2.92 14.77
C SER A 152 -1.23 3.04 14.39
N SER A 153 -1.63 3.20 13.12
CA SER A 153 -3.02 3.64 12.84
C SER A 153 -3.71 3.14 11.57
N MET A 154 -3.54 1.86 11.20
CA MET A 154 -4.52 1.19 10.33
C MET A 154 -5.00 -0.09 11.01
N GLY A 155 -6.28 -0.12 11.40
CA GLY A 155 -6.96 -1.16 12.18
C GLY A 155 -7.17 -2.49 11.47
N GLU A 156 -6.26 -2.88 10.59
CA GLU A 156 -6.25 -4.17 9.93
C GLU A 156 -5.10 -4.98 10.54
N GLU A 157 -5.44 -6.04 11.26
CA GLU A 157 -4.45 -6.95 11.84
C GLU A 157 -3.74 -7.70 10.70
N LEU A 158 -2.63 -7.13 10.20
CA LEU A 158 -1.88 -7.68 9.06
C LEU A 158 -1.38 -9.11 9.29
N VAL A 159 -1.30 -9.54 10.54
CA VAL A 159 -0.85 -10.88 10.94
C VAL A 159 -1.70 -11.33 12.13
N SER A 160 -2.49 -12.38 11.93
CA SER A 160 -3.36 -12.92 12.97
C SER A 160 -2.61 -13.84 13.94
N ASP A 161 -3.16 -13.97 15.15
CA ASP A 161 -2.66 -14.93 16.15
C ASP A 161 -2.69 -16.38 15.67
N ASP A 162 -3.70 -16.75 14.88
CA ASP A 162 -3.91 -18.10 14.33
C ASP A 162 -2.86 -18.45 13.28
N GLU A 163 -2.53 -17.49 12.41
CA GLU A 163 -1.49 -17.67 11.39
C GLU A 163 -0.13 -17.96 12.04
N ILE A 164 0.22 -17.22 13.10
CA ILE A 164 1.48 -17.44 13.83
C ILE A 164 1.49 -18.82 14.51
N ASP A 165 0.36 -19.23 15.07
CA ASP A 165 0.22 -20.56 15.67
C ASP A 165 0.43 -21.67 14.62
N GLU A 166 -0.17 -21.52 13.43
CA GLU A 166 0.02 -22.44 12.30
C GLU A 166 1.48 -22.50 11.85
N MET A 167 2.16 -21.35 11.71
CA MET A 167 3.57 -21.30 11.34
C MET A 167 4.46 -22.08 12.32
N ILE A 168 4.21 -21.92 13.63
CA ILE A 168 4.93 -22.64 14.69
C ILE A 168 4.54 -24.12 14.73
N GLY A 169 3.41 -24.50 14.11
CA GLY A 169 2.83 -25.83 14.13
C GLY A 169 2.12 -26.13 15.44
N LEU A 170 1.62 -25.10 16.12
CA LEU A 170 0.61 -25.25 17.16
C LEU A 170 -0.70 -25.58 16.45
N ALA A 171 -1.51 -26.49 16.99
CA ALA A 171 -2.90 -26.58 16.56
C ALA A 171 -3.51 -25.18 16.69
N PRO A 172 -4.38 -24.73 15.77
CA PRO A 172 -5.07 -23.44 15.91
C PRO A 172 -5.55 -23.37 17.35
N SER A 173 -5.07 -22.38 18.09
CA SER A 173 -5.24 -22.38 19.53
C SER A 173 -6.73 -22.56 19.83
N ALA A 174 -7.04 -23.24 20.93
CA ALA A 174 -8.37 -23.62 21.36
C ALA A 174 -9.38 -22.45 21.53
N ARG A 175 -9.08 -21.25 21.01
CA ARG A 175 -10.01 -20.14 20.75
C ARG A 175 -11.04 -20.44 19.66
N LYS A 176 -10.84 -21.48 18.82
CA LYS A 176 -11.92 -22.09 17.99
C LYS A 176 -12.80 -23.07 18.77
N ALA A 177 -12.87 -22.92 20.09
CA ALA A 177 -14.03 -23.32 20.87
C ALA A 177 -14.77 -22.08 21.37
N ARG A 178 -15.00 -21.07 20.51
CA ARG A 178 -16.38 -20.58 20.45
C ARG A 178 -17.16 -21.77 19.95
N THR A 179 -17.73 -22.52 20.88
CA THR A 179 -18.49 -23.72 20.55
C THR A 179 -19.47 -23.33 19.45
N ARG A 180 -19.65 -24.20 18.46
CA ARG A 180 -20.70 -24.01 17.45
C ARG A 180 -22.04 -23.61 18.12
N ASP A 181 -22.28 -24.08 19.34
CA ASP A 181 -23.40 -23.70 20.22
C ASP A 181 -23.46 -22.21 20.63
N GLU A 182 -22.34 -21.49 20.74
CA GLU A 182 -22.31 -20.05 21.02
C GLU A 182 -22.64 -19.23 19.76
N LEU A 183 -22.11 -19.64 18.61
CA LEU A 183 -22.45 -19.03 17.31
C LEU A 183 -23.89 -19.34 16.91
N ASP A 184 -24.36 -20.56 17.15
CA ASP A 184 -25.75 -20.97 16.90
C ASP A 184 -26.72 -20.25 17.87
N ARG A 185 -26.29 -19.89 19.09
CA ARG A 185 -27.06 -19.05 20.02
C ARG A 185 -27.17 -17.60 19.55
N GLU A 186 -26.06 -17.00 19.14
CA GLU A 186 -26.02 -15.61 18.66
C GLU A 186 -26.88 -15.45 17.38
N ILE A 187 -26.80 -16.43 16.46
CA ILE A 187 -27.66 -16.48 15.27
C ILE A 187 -29.13 -16.70 15.62
N ALA A 188 -29.44 -17.53 16.62
CA ALA A 188 -30.83 -17.75 17.06
C ALA A 188 -31.43 -16.52 17.77
N GLU A 189 -30.61 -15.76 18.49
CA GLU A 189 -31.01 -14.52 19.15
C GLU A 189 -31.29 -13.43 18.09
N GLU A 190 -30.41 -13.28 17.10
CA GLU A 190 -30.58 -12.33 15.99
C GLU A 190 -31.78 -12.68 15.08
N LEU A 191 -32.05 -13.96 14.84
CA LEU A 191 -33.25 -14.41 14.10
C LEU A 191 -34.54 -14.25 14.91
N GLY A 192 -34.48 -14.38 16.23
CA GLY A 192 -35.63 -14.16 17.11
C GLY A 192 -36.04 -12.69 17.20
N GLU A 193 -35.06 -11.78 17.20
CA GLU A 193 -35.31 -10.34 17.17
C GLU A 193 -35.94 -9.89 15.85
N LEU A 194 -35.55 -10.50 14.71
CA LEU A 194 -36.17 -10.24 13.40
C LEU A 194 -37.62 -10.73 13.30
N ASP A 195 -37.94 -11.88 13.92
CA ASP A 195 -39.31 -12.41 13.98
C ASP A 195 -40.23 -11.56 14.88
N GLU A 196 -39.69 -10.98 15.95
CA GLU A 196 -40.40 -10.03 16.83
C GLU A 196 -40.64 -8.69 16.12
N GLU A 197 -39.66 -8.21 15.34
CA GLU A 197 -39.80 -7.00 14.51
C GLU A 197 -40.83 -7.19 13.38
N GLU A 198 -40.83 -8.33 12.66
CA GLU A 198 -41.84 -8.63 11.64
C GLU A 198 -43.26 -8.75 12.23
N LYS A 199 -43.42 -9.38 13.40
CA LYS A 199 -44.74 -9.46 14.06
C LYS A 199 -45.22 -8.09 14.54
N ALA A 200 -44.34 -7.26 15.09
CA ALA A 200 -44.66 -5.91 15.49
C ALA A 200 -45.02 -5.00 14.30
N GLU A 201 -44.48 -5.28 13.11
CA GLU A 201 -44.82 -4.55 11.89
C GLU A 201 -46.15 -5.00 11.27
N VAL A 202 -46.50 -6.29 11.39
CA VAL A 202 -47.79 -6.85 10.96
C VAL A 202 -48.95 -6.37 11.86
N GLU A 203 -48.76 -6.30 13.18
CA GLU A 203 -49.79 -5.75 14.10
C GLU A 203 -50.04 -4.25 13.94
N ARG A 204 -49.08 -3.48 13.41
CA ARG A 204 -49.28 -2.05 13.10
C ARG A 204 -50.00 -1.81 11.77
N ARG A 205 -50.16 -2.84 10.94
CA ARG A 205 -50.79 -2.77 9.60
C ARG A 205 -52.17 -3.43 9.52
N GLY A 206 -52.64 -4.08 10.60
CA GLY A 206 -54.02 -4.58 10.75
C GLY A 206 -54.92 -3.61 11.48
#